data_AF-A0A915DNJ4-F1
#
_entry.id   AF-A0A915DNJ4-F1
#
_cell.length_a   1.000
_cell.length_b   1.000
_cell.length_c   1.000
_cell.angle_alpha   90.00
_cell.angle_beta   90.00
_cell.angle_gamma   90.00
#
_symmetry.space_group_name_H-M   'P 1'
#
loop_
_entity.id
_entity.type
_entity.pdbx_description
1 polymer ?
#
loop_
_entity_poly.entity_id
_entity_poly.type
_entity_poly.pdbx_seq_one_letter_code
_entity_poly.pdbx_strand_id
1 'polypeptide(L)'
;MSDFEQIDLDGNAKKLKFYTIEKKLEVVAYAKKAKSINSASKRYNVDRKCVRKWMEQEEQIKLAEIFEEIDLEQDEENEIDSDVS
;
A
#
# COMPACT_ATOMS: atom_id res chain seq x y z
N MET A 1 -0.10 -1.76 16.55
CA MET A 1 -0.36 -2.18 15.17
C MET A 1 -0.67 -3.66 15.21
N SER A 2 -1.96 -3.98 15.13
CA SER A 2 -2.55 -5.28 15.45
C SER A 2 -2.49 -6.19 14.22
N ASP A 3 -1.82 -7.33 14.32
CA ASP A 3 -1.87 -8.40 13.32
C ASP A 3 -3.26 -9.05 13.38
N PHE A 4 -4.15 -8.67 12.45
CA PHE A 4 -5.48 -9.24 12.31
C PHE A 4 -5.38 -10.49 11.42
N GLU A 5 -5.49 -11.68 12.01
CA GLU A 5 -5.42 -12.95 11.28
C GLU A 5 -6.75 -13.21 10.54
N GLN A 6 -6.70 -13.19 9.20
CA GLN A 6 -7.81 -13.59 8.34
C GLN A 6 -7.51 -14.99 7.77
N ILE A 7 -8.47 -15.89 7.94
CA ILE A 7 -8.35 -17.33 7.67
C ILE A 7 -8.80 -17.60 6.23
N ASP A 8 -8.04 -18.36 5.45
CA ASP A 8 -8.42 -18.83 4.12
C ASP A 8 -9.37 -20.05 4.19
N LEU A 9 -10.22 -20.19 3.15
CA LEU A 9 -11.31 -21.19 3.07
C LEU A 9 -10.84 -22.66 3.16
N ASP A 10 -9.54 -22.91 3.00
CA ASP A 10 -8.91 -24.24 3.11
C ASP A 10 -8.38 -24.56 4.53
N GLY A 11 -8.63 -23.69 5.52
CA GLY A 11 -8.27 -23.91 6.92
C GLY A 11 -6.76 -23.88 7.19
N ASN A 12 -5.95 -23.35 6.27
CA ASN A 12 -4.51 -23.27 6.40
C ASN A 12 -4.10 -21.82 6.59
N ALA A 13 -4.22 -21.30 7.83
CA ALA A 13 -3.94 -19.91 8.20
C ALA A 13 -2.56 -19.43 7.72
N LYS A 14 -2.48 -19.07 6.44
CA LYS A 14 -1.33 -18.40 5.85
C LYS A 14 -1.42 -17.00 6.40
N LYS A 15 -0.54 -16.69 7.35
CA LYS A 15 -0.38 -15.33 7.87
C LYS A 15 -0.23 -14.37 6.70
N LEU A 16 -1.32 -13.70 6.35
CA LEU A 16 -1.34 -12.68 5.31
C LEU A 16 -0.52 -11.52 5.87
N LYS A 17 0.70 -11.38 5.36
CA LYS A 17 1.54 -10.23 5.71
C LYS A 17 0.91 -8.99 5.10
N PHE A 18 0.33 -8.14 5.94
CA PHE A 18 -0.11 -6.82 5.53
C PHE A 18 1.12 -5.94 5.31
N TYR A 19 1.29 -5.45 4.09
CA TYR A 19 2.35 -4.52 3.74
C TYR A 19 1.72 -3.14 3.52
N THR A 20 2.14 -2.16 4.32
CA THR A 20 1.76 -0.74 4.12
C THR A 20 2.27 -0.24 2.77
N ILE A 21 1.64 0.81 2.24
CA ILE A 21 2.02 1.43 0.96
C ILE A 21 3.48 1.90 1.02
N GLU A 22 3.86 2.62 2.08
CA GLU A 22 5.24 3.03 2.38
C GLU A 22 6.23 1.87 2.30
N LYS A 23 5.88 0.71 2.90
CA LYS A 23 6.76 -0.45 2.92
C LYS A 23 6.96 -1.03 1.52
N LYS A 24 5.91 -1.08 0.71
CA LYS A 24 5.99 -1.53 -0.68
C LYS A 24 6.89 -0.60 -1.49
N LEU A 25 6.77 0.71 -1.31
CA LEU A 25 7.61 1.71 -1.99
C LEU A 25 9.08 1.62 -1.57
N GLU A 26 9.37 1.44 -0.28
CA GLU A 26 10.74 1.24 0.22
C GLU A 26 11.41 0.01 -0.44
N VAL A 27 10.66 -1.09 -0.51
CA VAL A 27 11.14 -2.34 -1.13
C VAL A 27 11.40 -2.16 -2.63
N VAL A 28 10.50 -1.47 -3.35
CA VAL A 28 10.66 -1.17 -4.78
C VAL A 28 11.85 -0.25 -5.03
N ALA A 29 12.00 0.82 -4.24
CA ALA A 29 13.12 1.75 -4.34
C ALA A 29 14.46 1.04 -4.13
N TYR A 30 14.54 0.16 -3.11
CA TYR A 30 15.72 -0.65 -2.86
C TYR A 30 16.01 -1.63 -3.99
N ALA A 31 14.99 -2.33 -4.51
CA ALA A 31 15.13 -3.28 -5.61
C ALA A 31 15.68 -2.60 -6.88
N LYS A 32 15.19 -1.39 -7.20
CA LYS A 32 15.70 -0.57 -8.30
C LYS A 32 17.14 -0.14 -8.10
N LYS A 33 17.47 0.37 -6.90
CA LYS A 33 18.83 0.81 -6.56
C LYS A 33 19.84 -0.33 -6.62
N ALA A 34 19.47 -1.50 -6.10
CA ALA A 34 20.30 -2.70 -6.11
C ALA A 34 20.30 -3.44 -7.47
N LYS A 35 19.40 -3.09 -8.38
CA LYS A 35 19.11 -3.82 -9.63
C LYS A 35 18.91 -5.33 -9.41
N SER A 36 18.37 -5.71 -8.25
CA SER A 36 18.26 -7.11 -7.82
C SER A 36 17.05 -7.33 -6.93
N ILE A 37 16.07 -8.06 -7.47
CA ILE A 37 14.89 -8.52 -6.74
C ILE A 37 15.28 -9.47 -5.61
N ASN A 38 16.30 -10.31 -5.83
CA ASN A 38 16.75 -11.28 -4.84
C ASN A 38 17.34 -10.60 -3.61
N SER A 39 18.09 -9.51 -3.81
CA SER A 39 18.66 -8.72 -2.72
C SER A 39 17.55 -8.04 -1.90
N ALA A 40 16.54 -7.48 -2.56
CA ALA A 40 15.38 -6.88 -1.90
C ALA A 40 14.56 -7.92 -1.11
N SER A 41 14.30 -9.08 -1.71
CA SER A 41 13.58 -10.18 -1.08
C SER A 41 14.25 -10.65 0.22
N LYS A 42 15.57 -10.85 0.20
CA LYS A 42 16.33 -11.25 1.40
C LYS A 42 16.36 -10.17 2.47
N ARG A 43 16.53 -8.90 2.07
CA ARG A 43 16.63 -7.78 3.01
C ARG A 43 15.31 -7.51 3.74
N TYR A 44 14.18 -7.60 3.02
CA TYR A 44 12.87 -7.24 3.53
C TYR A 44 11.98 -8.44 3.87
N ASN A 45 12.47 -9.67 3.69
CA ASN A 45 11.73 -10.91 3.87
C ASN A 45 10.37 -10.91 3.12
N VAL A 46 10.42 -10.45 1.88
CA VAL A 46 9.28 -10.37 0.94
C VAL A 46 9.48 -11.37 -0.19
N ASP A 47 8.42 -12.04 -0.63
CA ASP A 47 8.49 -12.93 -1.77
C ASP A 47 8.89 -12.17 -3.05
N ARG A 48 9.81 -12.75 -3.82
CA ARG A 48 10.30 -12.19 -5.09
C ARG A 48 9.16 -11.88 -6.08
N LYS A 49 8.08 -12.67 -6.06
CA LYS A 49 6.88 -12.43 -6.88
C LYS A 49 6.16 -11.15 -6.46
N CYS A 50 6.04 -10.89 -5.15
CA CYS A 50 5.47 -9.65 -4.63
C CYS A 50 6.32 -8.44 -5.02
N VAL A 51 7.64 -8.53 -4.83
CA VAL A 51 8.58 -7.46 -5.23
C VAL A 51 8.45 -7.16 -6.73
N ARG A 52 8.41 -8.20 -7.58
CA ARG A 52 8.22 -8.03 -9.03
C ARG A 52 6.90 -7.33 -9.35
N LYS A 53 5.80 -7.82 -8.76
CA LYS A 53 4.46 -7.24 -8.94
C LYS A 53 4.41 -5.77 -8.50
N TRP A 54 5.02 -5.43 -7.37
CA TRP A 54 5.07 -4.05 -6.89
C TRP A 54 5.93 -3.14 -7.76
N MET A 55 7.00 -3.65 -8.39
CA MET A 55 7.75 -2.86 -9.37
C MET A 55 6.93 -2.57 -10.63
N GLU A 56 6.15 -3.55 -11.10
CA GLU A 56 5.24 -3.36 -12.26
C GLU A 56 4.08 -2.40 -11.92
N GLN A 57 3.63 -2.39 -10.67
CA GLN A 57 2.52 -1.57 -10.18
C GLN A 57 2.97 -0.30 -9.44
N GLU A 58 4.24 0.10 -9.54
CA GLU A 58 4.77 1.20 -8.72
C GLU A 58 3.98 2.50 -8.89
N GLU A 59 3.58 2.85 -10.11
CA GLU A 59 2.75 4.03 -10.37
C GLU A 59 1.39 3.95 -9.68
N GLN A 60 0.77 2.77 -9.68
CA GLN A 60 -0.51 2.54 -8.99
C GLN A 60 -0.34 2.62 -7.47
N ILE A 61 0.78 2.14 -6.93
CA ILE A 61 1.09 2.21 -5.50
C ILE A 61 1.30 3.67 -5.07
N LYS A 62 1.97 4.50 -5.89
CA LYS A 62 2.13 5.94 -5.63
C LYS A 62 0.80 6.69 -5.72
N LEU A 63 -0.04 6.35 -6.70
CA LEU A 63 -1.38 6.94 -6.81
C LEU A 63 -2.24 6.58 -5.60
N ALA A 64 -2.17 5.33 -5.12
CA ALA A 64 -2.88 4.92 -3.91
C ALA A 64 -2.42 5.66 -2.64
N GLU A 65 -1.14 6.06 -2.56
CA GLU A 65 -0.63 6.93 -1.49
C GLU A 65 -1.30 8.31 -1.51
N ILE A 66 -1.52 8.87 -2.70
CA ILE A 66 -2.10 10.21 -2.89
C ILE A 66 -3.61 10.22 -2.61
N PHE A 67 -4.33 9.15 -2.93
CA PHE A 67 -5.79 9.10 -2.76
C PHE A 67 -6.23 9.06 -1.28
N GLU A 68 -5.43 8.50 -0.36
CA GLU A 68 -5.76 8.55 1.08
C GLU A 68 -5.67 9.97 1.67
N GLU A 69 -4.98 10.89 1.01
CA GLU A 69 -4.74 12.26 1.50
C GLU A 69 -5.84 13.25 1.06
N ILE A 70 -6.59 12.94 -0.01
CA ILE A 70 -7.58 13.87 -0.61
C ILE A 70 -8.96 13.81 0.08
N ASP A 71 -9.30 12.71 0.75
CA ASP A 71 -10.61 12.53 1.42
C ASP A 71 -10.80 13.37 2.70
N LEU A 72 -9.81 14.18 3.13
CA LEU A 72 -9.89 15.04 4.32
C LEU A 72 -10.21 16.52 4.05
N GLU A 73 -10.22 16.97 2.79
CA GLU A 73 -10.36 18.40 2.47
C GLU A 73 -11.75 18.83 1.97
N GLN A 74 -12.74 17.93 1.85
CA GLN A 74 -14.05 18.28 1.26
C GLN A 74 -15.19 18.58 2.24
N ASP A 75 -14.95 18.55 3.56
CA ASP A 75 -16.00 18.73 4.57
C ASP A 75 -16.24 20.20 5.02
N GLU A 76 -15.49 21.19 4.52
CA GLU A 76 -15.65 22.60 4.99
C GLU A 76 -16.43 23.55 4.06
N GLU A 77 -16.79 23.18 2.83
CA GLU A 77 -17.39 24.15 1.87
C GLU A 77 -18.82 23.82 1.40
N ASN A 78 -19.72 23.41 2.29
CA ASN A 78 -21.14 23.30 1.91
C ASN A 78 -22.13 23.82 2.97
N GLU A 79 -21.76 24.88 3.68
CA GLU A 79 -22.71 25.69 4.45
C GLU A 79 -22.81 27.09 3.83
N ILE A 80 -23.42 27.17 2.65
CA ILE A 80 -23.94 28.45 2.14
C ILE A 80 -25.43 28.44 2.40
N ASP A 81 -25.80 29.15 3.47
CA ASP A 81 -27.16 29.57 3.83
C ASP A 81 -27.98 29.96 2.60
N SER A 82 -28.92 29.10 2.21
CA SER A 82 -30.03 29.48 1.36
C SER A 82 -31.14 30.07 2.25
N ASP A 83 -30.88 31.22 2.85
CA ASP A 83 -31.93 32.12 3.33
C ASP A 83 -31.84 33.45 2.58
N VAL A 84 -32.43 33.47 1.40
CA VAL A 84 -32.81 34.71 0.71
C VAL A 84 -34.29 34.57 0.32
N SER A 85 -35.13 35.03 1.26
CA SER A 85 -36.35 35.85 1.11
C SER A 85 -37.41 35.45 0.08
#